data_AF-A0A6P9AB71-F1
#
_entry.id   AF-A0A6P9AB71-F1
#
_cell.length_a   1.000
_cell.length_b   1.000
_cell.length_c   1.000
_cell.angle_alpha   90.00
_cell.angle_beta   90.00
_cell.angle_gamma   90.00
#
_symmetry.space_group_name_H-M   'P 1'
#
loop_
_entity.id
_entity.type
_entity.pdbx_description
1 polymer ?
#
loop_
_entity_poly.entity_id
_entity_poly.type
_entity_poly.pdbx_seq_one_letter_code
_entity_poly.pdbx_strand_id
1 'polypeptide(L)'
;MIPLPDAEARRALMAHDIKNDNHSIDEDGMSMIVKKTEGYSGADLHTVLKDAAKAPIRELTSLQLRTIPLNKIRPFTVDDVLEVLKKRKPSVAAKDMTEVYAFQKMYGTALKKAT
;
A
#
# COMPACT_ATOMS: atom_id res chain seq x y z
N MET A 1 -17.35 -9.03 -8.40
CA MET A 1 -16.32 -8.00 -8.18
C MET A 1 -15.81 -8.16 -6.76
N ILE A 2 -14.51 -7.99 -6.53
CA ILE A 2 -13.94 -7.96 -5.18
C ILE A 2 -14.00 -6.51 -4.70
N PRO A 3 -14.63 -6.20 -3.56
CA PRO A 3 -14.71 -4.84 -3.05
C PRO A 3 -13.31 -4.31 -2.69
N LEU A 4 -13.17 -2.98 -2.64
CA LEU A 4 -11.93 -2.40 -2.12
C LEU A 4 -11.70 -2.81 -0.65
N PRO A 5 -10.44 -3.01 -0.24
CA PRO A 5 -10.12 -3.36 1.13
C PRO A 5 -10.49 -2.22 2.09
N ASP A 6 -11.13 -2.58 3.20
CA ASP A 6 -11.31 -1.68 4.34
C ASP A 6 -9.97 -1.39 5.05
N ALA A 7 -9.99 -0.54 6.07
CA ALA A 7 -8.76 -0.12 6.76
C ALA A 7 -8.00 -1.30 7.39
N GLU A 8 -8.69 -2.30 7.92
CA GLU A 8 -8.07 -3.47 8.57
C GLU A 8 -7.44 -4.38 7.52
N ALA A 9 -8.15 -4.65 6.43
CA ALA A 9 -7.64 -5.39 5.29
C ALA A 9 -6.42 -4.70 4.66
N ARG A 10 -6.45 -3.36 4.51
CA ARG A 10 -5.29 -2.60 4.03
C ARG A 10 -4.08 -2.75 4.95
N ARG A 11 -4.27 -2.64 6.27
CA ARG A 11 -3.19 -2.86 7.25
C ARG A 11 -2.60 -4.26 7.10
N ALA A 12 -3.44 -5.29 7.05
CA ALA A 12 -2.99 -6.68 6.91
C ALA A 12 -2.19 -6.92 5.61
N LEU A 13 -2.68 -6.37 4.49
CA LEU A 13 -1.98 -6.42 3.20
C LEU A 13 -0.62 -5.73 3.26
N MET A 14 -0.57 -4.51 3.80
CA MET A 14 0.68 -3.75 3.93
C MET A 14 1.69 -4.48 4.82
N ALA A 15 1.26 -4.94 5.99
CA ALA A 15 2.12 -5.68 6.92
C ALA A 15 2.66 -6.97 6.27
N HIS A 16 1.82 -7.68 5.52
CA HIS A 16 2.24 -8.85 4.78
C HIS A 16 3.29 -8.52 3.70
N ASP A 17 3.09 -7.42 2.96
CA ASP A 17 3.93 -7.06 1.83
C ASP A 17 5.33 -6.59 2.22
N ILE A 18 5.45 -5.93 3.38
CA ILE A 18 6.71 -5.37 3.86
C ILE A 18 7.45 -6.29 4.85
N LYS A 19 6.85 -7.40 5.30
CA LYS A 19 7.41 -8.28 6.36
C LYS A 19 8.84 -8.75 6.13
N ASN A 20 9.26 -8.84 4.86
CA ASN A 20 10.60 -9.28 4.45
C ASN A 20 11.46 -8.14 3.89
N ASP A 21 10.91 -6.93 3.81
CA ASP A 21 11.63 -5.75 3.33
C ASP A 21 12.34 -5.07 4.51
N ASN A 22 13.46 -4.39 4.24
CA ASN A 22 14.16 -3.59 5.27
C ASN A 22 13.40 -2.26 5.49
N HIS A 23 12.57 -2.17 6.53
CA HIS A 23 11.76 -0.99 6.84
C HIS A 23 11.90 -0.55 8.29
N SER A 24 11.63 0.74 8.54
CA SER A 24 11.52 1.32 9.89
C SER A 24 10.14 1.94 10.15
N ILE A 25 9.12 1.37 9.52
CA ILE A 25 7.70 1.70 9.75
C ILE A 25 7.22 1.02 11.04
N ASP A 26 6.80 1.83 12.01
CA ASP A 26 6.17 1.40 13.26
C ASP A 26 4.63 1.39 13.15
N GLU A 27 3.94 1.09 14.25
CA GLU A 27 2.47 1.02 14.29
C GLU A 27 1.78 2.35 14.00
N ASP A 28 2.36 3.47 14.46
CA ASP A 28 1.83 4.81 14.21
C ASP A 28 2.02 5.19 12.73
N GLY A 29 3.19 4.89 12.17
CA GLY A 29 3.49 5.02 10.76
C GLY A 29 2.55 4.18 9.88
N MET A 30 2.35 2.91 10.23
CA MET A 30 1.42 2.01 9.54
C MET A 30 0.00 2.59 9.58
N SER A 31 -0.45 3.06 10.75
CA SER A 31 -1.77 3.68 10.93
C SER A 31 -1.93 4.94 10.07
N MET A 32 -0.87 5.74 9.90
CA MET A 32 -0.88 6.91 9.02
C MET A 32 -1.02 6.52 7.54
N ILE A 33 -0.27 5.51 7.10
CA ILE A 33 -0.30 5.04 5.70
C ILE A 33 -1.69 4.47 5.37
N VAL A 34 -2.28 3.68 6.27
CA VAL A 34 -3.63 3.12 6.11
C VAL A 34 -4.69 4.21 5.94
N LYS A 35 -4.59 5.31 6.70
CA LYS A 35 -5.49 6.47 6.57
C LYS A 35 -5.33 7.19 5.22
N LYS A 36 -4.10 7.35 4.73
CA LYS A 36 -3.81 8.06 3.47
C LYS A 36 -4.09 7.25 2.21
N THR A 37 -4.37 5.96 2.35
CA THR A 37 -4.61 5.02 1.25
C THR A 37 -6.05 4.55 1.19
N GLU A 38 -6.98 5.33 1.74
CA GLU A 38 -8.41 5.10 1.51
C GLU A 38 -8.72 5.12 0.01
N GLY A 39 -9.50 4.14 -0.45
CA GLY A 39 -9.83 3.97 -1.86
C GLY A 39 -8.75 3.30 -2.72
N TYR A 40 -7.65 2.82 -2.12
CA TYR A 40 -6.63 2.05 -2.84
C TYR A 40 -7.03 0.58 -2.92
N SER A 41 -6.82 -0.03 -4.08
CA SER A 41 -6.90 -1.49 -4.23
C SER A 41 -5.66 -2.16 -3.63
N GLY A 42 -5.73 -3.47 -3.37
CA GLY A 42 -4.55 -4.23 -2.92
C GLY A 42 -3.36 -4.13 -3.88
N ALA A 43 -3.62 -4.07 -5.20
CA ALA A 43 -2.58 -3.89 -6.20
C ALA A 43 -1.93 -2.49 -6.16
N ASP A 44 -2.72 -1.44 -5.89
CA ASP A 44 -2.19 -0.09 -5.70
C ASP A 44 -1.28 -0.05 -4.47
N LEU A 45 -1.72 -0.64 -3.35
CA LEU A 45 -0.94 -0.71 -2.13
C LEU A 45 0.40 -1.41 -2.35
N HIS A 46 0.36 -2.59 -2.99
CA HIS A 46 1.56 -3.35 -3.32
C HIS A 46 2.54 -2.51 -4.13
N THR A 47 2.03 -1.83 -5.16
CA THR A 47 2.85 -0.98 -6.04
C THR A 47 3.46 0.20 -5.28
N VAL A 48 2.68 0.86 -4.43
CA VAL A 48 3.16 1.98 -3.60
C VAL A 48 4.31 1.51 -2.69
N LEU A 49 4.13 0.39 -1.98
CA LEU A 49 5.14 -0.12 -1.06
C LEU A 49 6.40 -0.56 -1.78
N LYS A 50 6.29 -1.23 -2.93
CA LYS A 50 7.46 -1.63 -3.73
C LYS A 50 8.19 -0.44 -4.35
N ASP A 51 7.51 0.65 -4.65
CA ASP A 51 8.15 1.88 -5.07
C ASP A 51 8.84 2.61 -3.92
N ALA A 52 8.26 2.58 -2.72
CA ALA A 52 8.85 3.15 -1.51
C ALA A 52 10.10 2.38 -1.07
N ALA A 53 10.06 1.05 -1.10
CA ALA A 53 11.20 0.18 -0.78
C ALA A 53 12.41 0.41 -1.71
N LYS A 54 12.18 0.94 -2.91
CA LYS A 54 13.26 1.31 -3.84
C LYS A 54 13.81 2.72 -3.60
N ALA A 55 13.18 3.55 -2.78
CA ALA A 55 13.65 4.92 -2.53
C ALA A 55 15.08 4.95 -1.95
N PRO A 56 15.45 4.14 -0.93
CA PRO A 56 16.84 4.04 -0.47
C PRO A 56 17.84 3.70 -1.57
N ILE A 57 17.44 2.84 -2.51
CA ILE A 57 18.31 2.39 -3.61
C ILE A 57 18.55 3.52 -4.62
N ARG A 58 17.53 4.37 -4.85
CA ARG A 58 17.63 5.51 -5.78
C ARG A 58 18.55 6.63 -5.29
N GLU A 59 18.88 6.66 -4.00
CA GLU A 59 19.84 7.61 -3.40
C GLU A 59 21.30 7.22 -3.62
N LEU A 60 21.56 5.97 -4.03
CA LEU A 60 22.89 5.45 -4.25
C LEU A 60 23.43 5.87 -5.61
N THR A 61 24.71 6.23 -5.66
CA THR A 61 25.44 6.43 -6.92
C THR A 61 25.63 5.11 -7.67
N SER A 62 25.91 5.19 -8.98
CA SER A 62 26.19 4.01 -9.82
C SER A 62 27.37 3.17 -9.31
N LEU A 63 28.37 3.81 -8.68
CA LEU A 63 29.50 3.13 -8.04
C LEU A 63 29.09 2.41 -6.75
N GLN A 64 28.27 3.06 -5.92
CA GLN A 64 27.76 2.46 -4.69
C GLN A 64 26.86 1.26 -5.00
N LEU A 65 25.98 1.33 -5.99
CA LEU A 65 25.12 0.19 -6.38
C LEU A 65 25.89 -1.10 -6.71
N ARG A 66 27.15 -0.99 -7.14
CA ARG A 66 27.99 -2.15 -7.47
C ARG A 66 28.77 -2.71 -6.28
N THR A 67 28.94 -1.91 -5.22
CA THR A 67 29.94 -2.17 -4.17
C THR A 67 29.36 -2.15 -2.76
N ILE A 68 28.23 -1.48 -2.54
CA ILE A 68 27.62 -1.37 -1.22
C ILE A 68 26.97 -2.70 -0.84
N PRO A 69 27.26 -3.24 0.35
CA PRO A 69 26.54 -4.41 0.84
C PRO A 69 25.11 -4.02 1.23
N LEU A 70 24.16 -4.94 1.06
CA LEU A 70 22.72 -4.67 1.29
C LEU A 70 22.42 -4.18 2.72
N ASN A 71 23.20 -4.61 3.71
CA ASN A 71 23.06 -4.19 5.11
C ASN A 71 23.48 -2.74 5.38
N LYS A 72 24.10 -2.05 4.42
CA LYS A 72 24.45 -0.64 4.50
C LYS A 72 23.42 0.26 3.80
N ILE A 73 22.43 -0.32 3.12
CA ILE A 73 21.31 0.43 2.57
C ILE A 73 20.34 0.73 3.71
N ARG A 74 19.97 2.01 3.87
CA ARG A 74 19.02 2.43 4.91
C ARG A 74 17.67 1.71 4.72
N PRO A 75 16.93 1.42 5.81
CA PRO A 75 15.56 0.99 5.69
C PRO A 75 14.71 2.08 5.01
N PHE A 76 13.65 1.67 4.31
CA PHE A 76 12.64 2.63 3.86
C PHE A 76 11.69 3.00 5.01
N THR A 77 11.18 4.21 4.94
CA THR A 77 10.48 4.90 6.02
C THR A 77 9.05 5.24 5.62
N VAL A 78 8.27 5.77 6.57
CA VAL A 78 6.95 6.33 6.28
C VAL A 78 7.06 7.46 5.24
N ASP A 79 8.08 8.31 5.33
CA ASP A 79 8.26 9.43 4.39
C ASP A 79 8.48 8.96 2.95
N ASP A 80 9.22 7.87 2.75
CA ASP A 80 9.39 7.26 1.42
C ASP A 80 8.04 6.84 0.82
N VAL A 81 7.14 6.29 1.65
CA VAL A 81 5.78 5.93 1.24
C VAL A 81 4.97 7.19 0.91
N LEU A 82 5.05 8.23 1.75
CA LEU A 82 4.35 9.49 1.52
C LEU A 82 4.79 10.18 0.23
N GLU A 83 6.08 10.15 -0.10
CA GLU A 83 6.61 10.67 -1.37
C GLU A 83 6.06 9.94 -2.59
N VAL A 84 5.85 8.62 -2.50
CA VAL A 84 5.22 7.84 -3.57
C VAL A 84 3.74 8.21 -3.69
N LEU A 85 3.03 8.34 -2.56
CA LEU A 85 1.61 8.72 -2.54
C LEU A 85 1.34 10.13 -3.09
N LYS A 86 2.32 11.04 -3.05
CA LYS A 86 2.20 12.35 -3.74
C LYS A 86 2.10 12.20 -5.26
N LYS A 87 2.71 11.15 -5.82
CA LYS A 87 2.84 10.93 -7.27
C LYS A 87 1.82 9.93 -7.81
N ARG A 88 1.39 8.97 -6.98
CA ARG A 88 0.42 7.94 -7.36
C ARG A 88 -0.93 8.22 -6.70
N LYS A 89 -1.98 8.27 -7.53
CA LYS A 89 -3.39 8.30 -7.08
C LYS A 89 -3.97 6.88 -7.12
N PRO A 90 -5.04 6.57 -6.36
CA PRO A 90 -5.71 5.28 -6.44
C PRO A 90 -6.17 5.01 -7.88
N SER A 91 -6.04 3.75 -8.33
CA SER A 91 -6.41 3.37 -9.70
C SER A 91 -7.92 3.32 -9.91
N VAL A 92 -8.68 3.09 -8.84
CA VAL A 92 -10.14 3.13 -8.87
C VAL A 92 -10.61 4.56 -8.59
N ALA A 93 -11.31 5.18 -9.55
CA ALA A 93 -11.85 6.51 -9.34
C ALA A 93 -12.98 6.46 -8.31
N ALA A 94 -13.12 7.52 -7.50
CA ALA A 94 -14.19 7.64 -6.51
C ALA A 94 -15.61 7.55 -7.14
N LYS A 95 -15.74 7.86 -8.44
CA LYS A 95 -16.97 7.70 -9.20
C LYS A 95 -17.31 6.22 -9.45
N ASP A 96 -16.32 5.41 -9.82
CA ASP A 96 -16.47 3.98 -10.06
C ASP A 96 -16.87 3.23 -8.78
N MET A 97 -16.38 3.71 -7.62
CA MET A 97 -16.80 3.20 -6.31
C MET A 97 -18.32 3.33 -6.09
N THR A 98 -18.92 4.45 -6.50
CA THR A 98 -20.36 4.67 -6.32
C THR A 98 -21.18 3.67 -7.15
N GLU A 99 -20.74 3.40 -8.38
CA GLU A 99 -21.37 2.43 -9.27
C GLU A 99 -21.19 0.99 -8.77
N VAL A 100 -20.01 0.64 -8.23
CA VAL A 100 -19.75 -0.66 -7.60
C VAL A 100 -20.60 -0.87 -6.35
N TYR A 101 -20.70 0.13 -5.46
CA TYR A 101 -21.57 0.06 -4.28
C TYR A 101 -23.05 0.01 -4.66
N ALA A 102 -23.47 0.77 -5.67
CA ALA A 102 -24.84 0.71 -6.17
C ALA A 102 -25.15 -0.67 -6.75
N PHE A 103 -24.25 -1.24 -7.56
CA PHE A 103 -24.39 -2.59 -8.10
C PHE A 103 -24.42 -3.65 -6.99
N GLN A 104 -23.55 -3.54 -5.99
CA GLN A 104 -23.55 -4.45 -4.83
C GLN A 104 -24.84 -4.33 -4.00
N LYS A 105 -25.43 -3.13 -3.89
CA LYS A 105 -26.73 -2.95 -3.24
C LYS A 105 -27.88 -3.54 -4.06
N MET A 106 -27.81 -3.48 -5.39
CA MET A 106 -28.87 -3.97 -6.27
C MET A 106 -28.79 -5.48 -6.53
N TYR A 107 -27.60 -6.06 -6.56
CA TYR A 107 -27.36 -7.45 -6.98
C TYR A 107 -26.48 -8.27 -6.03
N GLY A 108 -26.05 -7.70 -4.89
CA GLY A 108 -25.21 -8.39 -3.92
C GLY A 108 -25.98 -9.49 -3.19
N THR A 109 -25.66 -10.74 -3.49
CA THR A 109 -26.22 -11.90 -2.80
C THR A 109 -25.85 -11.83 -1.31
N ALA A 110 -26.85 -11.68 -0.46
CA ALA A 110 -26.70 -11.74 0.98
C ALA A 110 -26.31 -13.17 1.40
N LEU A 111 -25.02 -13.45 1.57
CA LEU A 111 -24.59 -14.50 2.48
C LEU A 111 -24.89 -14.02 3.90
N LYS A 112 -26.16 -14.16 4.30
CA LYS A 112 -26.54 -14.11 5.70
C LYS A 112 -25.69 -15.13 6.45
N LYS A 113 -24.94 -14.68 7.46
CA LYS A 113 -24.33 -15.56 8.45
C LYS A 113 -25.41 -16.50 8.98
N ALA A 114 -25.24 -17.79 8.74
CA ALA A 114 -25.97 -18.83 9.45
C ALA A 114 -25.50 -18.82 10.91
N THR A 115 -26.49 -19.02 11.78
CA THR A 115 -26.52 -19.03 13.24
C THR A 115 -25.36 -19.76 13.91
#